data_AF-A0A2V8NTQ2-F1
#
_entry.id   AF-A0A2V8NTQ2-F1
#
_cell.length_a   1.000
_cell.length_b   1.000
_cell.length_c   1.000
_cell.angle_alpha   90.00
_cell.angle_beta   90.00
_cell.angle_gamma   90.00
#
_symmetry.space_group_name_H-M   'P 1'
#
loop_
_entity.id
_entity.type
_entity.pdbx_description
1 polymer ?
#
loop_
_entity_poly.entity_id
_entity_poly.type
_entity_poly.pdbx_seq_one_letter_code
_entity_poly.pdbx_strand_id
1 'polypeptide(L)'
;SFAPGEHATGIELSDHLLLRINKEEARAVGLTIFEYSLVAQPTEVGPRSFPLNGLAELSAELRELTLDILQRPPVSNFLSLSGYTPSAFETVPITSIRPLPAAA
;
A
#
# COMPACT_ATOMS: atom_id res chain seq x y z
N SER A 1 14.55 3.84 -4.58
CA SER A 1 14.04 4.69 -5.67
C SER A 1 13.12 3.85 -6.55
N PHE A 2 12.13 4.45 -7.21
CA PHE A 2 11.30 3.77 -8.22
C PHE A 2 12.01 3.81 -9.59
N ALA A 3 12.01 2.71 -10.34
CA ALA A 3 12.72 2.60 -11.62
C ALA A 3 11.73 2.56 -12.81
N PRO A 4 11.77 3.53 -13.74
CA PRO A 4 10.86 3.55 -14.89
C PRO A 4 11.27 2.54 -15.98
N GLY A 5 10.29 2.02 -16.72
CA GLY A 5 10.51 1.15 -17.89
C GLY A 5 10.76 -0.34 -17.61
N GLU A 6 10.65 -0.75 -16.34
CA GLU A 6 10.91 -2.13 -15.93
C GLU A 6 9.68 -3.05 -16.07
N HIS A 7 9.92 -4.31 -16.44
CA HIS A 7 8.91 -5.36 -16.39
C HIS A 7 8.48 -5.58 -14.94
N ALA A 8 7.18 -5.44 -14.67
CA ALA A 8 6.65 -5.48 -13.33
C ALA A 8 5.28 -6.12 -13.27
N THR A 9 4.99 -6.76 -12.15
CA THR A 9 3.66 -7.24 -11.80
C THR A 9 2.87 -6.12 -11.14
N GLY A 10 1.70 -5.80 -11.70
CA GLY A 10 0.74 -4.89 -11.08
C GLY A 10 -0.11 -5.66 -10.07
N ILE A 11 -0.23 -5.12 -8.87
CA ILE A 11 -1.02 -5.63 -7.77
C ILE A 11 -1.96 -4.51 -7.35
N GLU A 12 -3.24 -4.69 -7.64
CA GLU A 12 -4.28 -3.81 -7.11
C GLU A 12 -4.40 -4.08 -5.62
N LEU A 13 -3.98 -3.10 -4.82
CA LEU A 13 -3.99 -3.20 -3.36
C LEU A 13 -5.39 -2.88 -2.81
N SER A 14 -6.05 -1.94 -3.47
CA SER A 14 -7.44 -1.55 -3.31
C SER A 14 -7.88 -0.73 -4.52
N ASP A 15 -9.17 -0.37 -4.58
CA ASP A 15 -9.76 0.46 -5.63
C ASP A 15 -9.03 1.81 -5.83
N HIS A 16 -8.23 2.25 -4.85
CA HIS A 16 -7.51 3.52 -4.89
C HIS A 16 -5.99 3.36 -5.10
N LEU A 17 -5.45 2.15 -5.03
CA LEU A 17 -4.01 1.90 -4.97
C LEU A 17 -3.56 0.75 -5.88
N LEU A 18 -2.60 1.03 -6.75
CA LEU A 18 -1.92 0.02 -7.56
C LEU A 18 -0.43 0.01 -7.23
N LEU A 19 0.06 -1.12 -6.71
CA LEU A 19 1.48 -1.35 -6.50
C LEU A 19 2.06 -2.11 -7.69
N ARG A 20 3.20 -1.67 -8.19
CA ARG A 20 3.97 -2.40 -9.20
C ARG A 20 5.23 -2.93 -8.55
N ILE A 21 5.49 -4.22 -8.70
CA ILE A 21 6.66 -4.89 -8.11
C ILE A 21 7.49 -5.63 -9.16
N ASN A 22 8.80 -5.70 -8.92
CA ASN A 22 9.66 -6.72 -9.51
C ASN A 22 9.68 -7.90 -8.51
N LYS A 23 9.17 -9.06 -8.96
CA LYS A 23 9.08 -10.27 -8.12
C LYS A 23 10.43 -10.93 -7.87
N GLU A 24 11.34 -10.87 -8.83
CA GLU A 24 12.67 -11.50 -8.73
C GLU A 24 13.54 -10.77 -7.71
N GLU A 25 13.47 -9.44 -7.71
CA GLU A 25 14.24 -8.57 -6.81
C GLU A 25 13.49 -8.21 -5.53
N ALA A 26 12.27 -8.72 -5.34
CA ALA A 26 11.41 -8.44 -4.20
C ALA A 26 11.30 -6.94 -3.85
N ARG A 27 11.09 -6.10 -4.87
CA ARG A 27 11.03 -4.64 -4.70
C ARG A 27 9.87 -3.96 -5.39
N ALA A 28 9.48 -2.81 -4.85
CA ALA A 28 8.56 -1.91 -5.52
C ALA A 28 9.25 -1.18 -6.69
N VAL A 29 8.62 -1.20 -7.86
CA VAL A 29 9.02 -0.40 -9.02
C VAL A 29 8.15 0.83 -9.20
N GLY A 30 6.95 0.85 -8.62
CA GLY A 30 6.04 2.01 -8.69
C GLY A 30 4.85 1.86 -7.75
N LEU A 31 4.29 3.00 -7.36
CA LEU A 31 3.04 3.10 -6.61
C LEU A 31 2.17 4.16 -7.28
N THR A 32 0.96 3.77 -7.67
CA THR A 32 -0.04 4.67 -8.23
C THR A 32 -1.18 4.85 -7.24
N ILE A 33 -1.57 6.11 -7.01
CA ILE A 33 -2.72 6.50 -6.19
C ILE A 33 -3.72 7.14 -7.16
N PHE A 34 -4.89 6.51 -7.35
CA PHE A 34 -5.86 6.96 -8.36
C PHE A 34 -6.60 8.23 -7.91
N GLU A 35 -7.15 8.24 -6.70
CA GLU A 35 -8.00 9.33 -6.19
C GLU A 35 -7.32 10.07 -5.03
N TYR A 36 -6.17 10.69 -5.30
CA TYR A 36 -5.34 11.30 -4.24
C TYR A 36 -6.12 12.27 -3.35
N SER A 37 -6.96 13.15 -3.93
CA SER A 37 -7.76 14.12 -3.17
C SER A 37 -8.72 13.47 -2.18
N LEU A 38 -9.21 12.25 -2.47
CA LEU A 38 -10.08 11.48 -1.58
C LEU A 38 -9.27 10.79 -0.48
N VAL A 39 -8.17 10.12 -0.86
CA VAL A 39 -7.40 9.31 0.08
C VAL A 39 -6.50 10.13 1.01
N ALA A 40 -6.10 11.34 0.59
CA ALA A 40 -5.32 12.28 1.39
C ALA A 40 -6.21 13.24 2.20
N GLN A 41 -7.54 13.16 2.04
CA GLN A 41 -8.46 14.01 2.79
C GLN A 41 -8.36 13.70 4.29
N PRO A 42 -8.14 14.70 5.16
CA PRO A 42 -8.13 14.48 6.60
C PRO A 42 -9.52 14.06 7.08
N THR A 43 -9.54 13.24 8.13
CA THR A 43 -10.75 12.89 8.86
C THR A 43 -10.64 13.42 10.29
N GLU A 44 -11.75 13.46 11.02
CA GLU A 44 -11.76 13.89 12.43
C GLU A 44 -10.84 13.03 13.33
N VAL A 45 -10.59 11.79 12.92
CA VAL A 45 -9.82 10.80 13.69
C VAL A 45 -8.43 10.53 13.11
N GLY A 46 -7.97 11.34 12.16
CA GLY A 46 -6.64 11.23 11.54
C GLY A 46 -6.68 10.95 10.03
N PRO A 47 -5.61 10.38 9.46
CA PRO A 47 -5.56 10.05 8.04
C PRO A 47 -6.65 9.05 7.66
N ARG A 48 -7.25 9.24 6.48
CA ARG A 48 -8.21 8.29 5.96
C ARG A 48 -7.50 6.96 5.67
N SER A 49 -8.02 5.89 6.27
CA SER A 49 -7.50 4.52 6.07
C SER A 49 -8.47 3.70 5.24
N PHE A 50 -7.93 2.78 4.44
CA PHE A 50 -8.70 1.92 3.54
C PHE A 50 -8.23 0.47 3.66
N PRO A 51 -9.13 -0.50 3.52
CA PRO A 51 -8.77 -1.90 3.51
C PRO A 51 -7.92 -2.25 2.28
N LEU A 52 -6.99 -3.17 2.46
CA LEU A 52 -6.20 -3.78 1.40
C LEU A 52 -6.89 -5.06 0.89
N ASN A 53 -8.13 -4.91 0.41
CA ASN A 53 -8.98 -6.01 -0.08
C ASN A 53 -8.31 -6.81 -1.20
N GLY A 54 -7.54 -6.17 -2.08
CA GLY A 54 -6.85 -6.84 -3.17
C GLY A 54 -5.80 -7.88 -2.71
N LEU A 55 -5.32 -7.80 -1.46
CA LEU A 55 -4.44 -8.84 -0.90
C LEU A 55 -5.12 -10.20 -0.72
N ALA A 56 -6.45 -10.24 -0.61
CA ALA A 56 -7.20 -11.48 -0.43
C ALA A 56 -7.24 -12.34 -1.71
N GLU A 57 -7.04 -11.72 -2.87
CA GLU A 57 -7.08 -12.38 -4.19
C GLU A 57 -5.72 -12.94 -4.61
N LEU A 58 -4.66 -12.62 -3.88
CA LEU A 58 -3.30 -13.05 -4.17
C LEU A 58 -3.02 -14.46 -3.65
N SER A 59 -2.08 -15.15 -4.28
CA SER A 59 -1.49 -16.37 -3.70
C SER A 59 -0.80 -16.03 -2.37
N ALA A 60 -0.67 -17.02 -1.49
CA ALA A 60 -0.05 -16.83 -0.18
C ALA A 60 1.37 -16.24 -0.29
N GLU A 61 2.17 -16.73 -1.24
CA GLU A 61 3.54 -16.28 -1.47
C GLU A 61 3.57 -14.83 -1.96
N LEU A 62 2.68 -14.47 -2.91
CA LEU A 62 2.63 -13.13 -3.45
C LEU A 62 2.08 -12.12 -2.43
N ARG A 63 1.15 -12.55 -1.57
CA ARG A 63 0.63 -11.76 -0.46
C ARG A 63 1.72 -11.44 0.55
N GLU A 64 2.50 -12.45 0.97
CA GLU A 64 3.61 -12.26 1.90
C GLU A 64 4.66 -11.31 1.33
N LEU A 65 5.06 -11.52 0.07
CA LEU A 65 5.97 -10.62 -0.65
C LEU A 65 5.44 -9.18 -0.71
N THR A 66 4.14 -9.02 -1.00
CA THR A 66 3.52 -7.69 -1.09
C THR A 66 3.52 -6.98 0.25
N LEU A 67 3.13 -7.68 1.32
CA LEU A 67 3.14 -7.13 2.68
C LEU A 67 4.56 -6.72 3.12
N ASP A 68 5.55 -7.52 2.76
CA ASP A 68 6.95 -7.22 3.02
C ASP A 68 7.42 -5.95 2.27
N ILE A 69 7.08 -5.83 0.99
CA ILE A 69 7.38 -4.63 0.18
C ILE A 69 6.68 -3.38 0.74
N LEU A 70 5.42 -3.48 1.16
CA LEU A 70 4.64 -2.37 1.73
C LEU A 70 5.29 -1.77 2.99
N GLN A 71 6.00 -2.59 3.77
CA GLN A 71 6.63 -2.18 5.03
C GLN A 71 8.02 -1.55 4.83
N ARG A 72 8.58 -1.64 3.62
CA ARG A 72 9.95 -1.19 3.31
C ARG A 72 9.94 0.08 2.45
N PRO A 73 11.01 0.91 2.53
CA PRO A 73 11.21 1.96 1.56
C PRO A 73 11.35 1.39 0.13
N PRO A 74 10.89 2.11 -0.91
CA PRO A 74 10.31 3.44 -0.85
C PRO A 74 8.83 3.48 -0.45
N VAL A 75 8.12 2.35 -0.38
CA VAL A 75 6.66 2.33 -0.22
C VAL A 75 6.23 2.85 1.15
N SER A 76 6.92 2.43 2.22
CA SER A 76 6.59 2.85 3.58
C SER A 76 6.82 4.34 3.86
N ASN A 77 7.49 5.06 2.95
CA ASN A 77 7.61 6.52 3.00
C ASN A 77 6.30 7.22 2.59
N PHE A 78 5.47 6.57 1.77
CA PHE A 78 4.22 7.12 1.24
C PHE A 78 2.99 6.47 1.87
N LEU A 79 3.07 5.20 2.24
CA LEU A 79 1.98 4.44 2.84
C LEU A 79 2.31 4.07 4.28
N SER A 80 1.31 4.15 5.15
CA SER A 80 1.37 3.55 6.48
C SER A 80 0.52 2.29 6.47
N LEU A 81 1.12 1.14 6.79
CA LEU A 81 0.41 -0.14 6.93
C LEU A 81 -0.03 -0.32 8.38
N SER A 82 -1.24 -0.79 8.60
CA SER A 82 -1.78 -1.08 9.94
C SER A 82 -2.80 -2.22 9.87
N GLY A 83 -3.20 -2.75 11.02
CA GLY A 83 -4.25 -3.77 11.12
C GLY A 83 -5.46 -3.22 11.86
N TYR A 84 -6.64 -3.34 11.26
CA TYR A 84 -7.91 -3.12 11.95
C TYR A 84 -8.42 -4.46 12.48
N THR A 85 -8.69 -4.55 13.79
CA THR A 85 -9.14 -5.77 14.46
C THR A 85 -10.56 -5.59 15.01
N PRO A 86 -11.62 -5.81 14.19
CA PRO A 86 -13.00 -5.68 14.66
C PRO A 86 -13.35 -6.68 15.76
N SER A 87 -12.65 -7.82 15.78
CA SER A 87 -12.78 -8.87 16.80
C SER A 87 -11.42 -9.48 17.15
N ALA A 88 -11.35 -10.29 18.21
CA ALA A 88 -10.11 -10.92 18.66
C ALA A 88 -9.50 -11.93 17.66
N PHE A 89 -10.26 -12.37 16.66
CA PHE A 89 -9.85 -13.41 15.71
C PHE A 89 -9.74 -12.90 14.27
N GLU A 90 -9.94 -11.60 14.07
CA GLU A 90 -9.96 -11.01 12.74
C GLU A 90 -9.00 -9.83 12.68
N THR A 91 -8.20 -9.77 11.62
CA THR A 91 -7.35 -8.63 11.32
C THR A 91 -7.47 -8.29 9.85
N VAL A 92 -8.01 -7.11 9.56
CA VAL A 92 -8.10 -6.56 8.22
C VAL A 92 -6.87 -5.66 8.01
N PRO A 93 -5.99 -5.98 7.03
CA PRO A 93 -4.90 -5.09 6.68
C PRO A 93 -5.47 -3.81 6.08
N ILE A 94 -5.08 -2.68 6.64
CA ILE A 94 -5.50 -1.34 6.21
C ILE A 94 -4.27 -0.48 5.90
N THR A 95 -4.45 0.51 5.05
CA THR A 95 -3.42 1.50 4.76
C THR A 95 -3.95 2.92 4.72
N SER A 96 -3.10 3.88 5.04
CA SER A 96 -3.34 5.31 4.86
C SER A 96 -2.17 5.98 4.16
N ILE A 97 -2.44 7.07 3.46
CA ILE A 97 -1.39 7.91 2.86
C ILE A 97 -0.68 8.68 3.98
N ARG A 98 0.65 8.61 4.00
CA ARG A 98 1.46 9.49 4.85
C ARG A 98 1.41 10.90 4.26
N PRO A 99 1.15 11.94 5.07
CA PRO A 99 1.35 13.31 4.64
C PRO A 99 2.79 13.44 4.17
N LEU A 100 3.00 13.95 2.95
CA LEU A 100 4.34 14.35 2.56
C LEU A 100 4.78 15.42 3.55
N PRO A 101 5.97 15.31 4.17
CA PRO A 101 6.47 16.39 4.99
C PRO A 101 6.46 17.65 4.12
N ALA A 102 5.70 18.66 4.56
CA ALA A 102 5.79 19.98 3.94
C ALA A 102 7.27 20.37 3.99
N ALA A 103 7.84 20.76 2.86
CA ALA A 103 9.19 21.30 2.84
C ALA A 103 9.27 22.42 3.90
N ALA A 104 10.15 22.21 4.88
CA ALA A 104 10.39 23.15 5.98
C ALA A 104 11.01 24.46 5.46
#